data_AF-A0A6A4GKI4-F1
#
_entry.id   AF-A0A6A4GKI4-F1
#
_cell.length_a   1.000
_cell.length_b   1.000
_cell.length_c   1.000
_cell.angle_alpha   90.00
_cell.angle_beta   90.00
_cell.angle_gamma   90.00
#
_symmetry.space_group_name_H-M   'P 1'
#
loop_
_entity.id
_entity.type
_entity.pdbx_description
1 polymer ?
#
loop_
_entity_poly.entity_id
_entity_poly.type
_entity_poly.pdbx_seq_one_letter_code
_entity_poly.pdbx_strand_id
1 'polypeptide(L)'
;MSSGNLILNVPTFPEASQLSGQDTWRAFKDRVDLQVQVRGLKGYLDGSIPKPTSATYVYPAQTPSSVDSHFPSPGEWIQRERMVALIIYLNCTDPVGIGIEKDDSAHKTWQYLVKKYEARDEQWIHLADTALRAQKYNPKTTTMEEHEKKMKNLLKTLHNLGGLCNDYQFRLIVIASMPESWKDYILNVPGIFSTDVFTYLHHLYLDKVGRHAESTDDYIKDKVAALVAQHLASLGTGTTAASVKRECPICINPVCPTKVRHTIDRCWAKGGGAEGKAPKSWRDKHGTKAAASSTSPIDVYVGSSYSPKGSESEMMPF
;
A
#
# COMPACT_ATOMS: atom_id res chain seq x y z
N MET A 1 23.58 -39.01 29.21
CA MET A 1 23.95 -37.59 29.44
C MET A 1 24.73 -37.13 28.23
N SER A 2 24.35 -36.03 27.58
CA SER A 2 25.15 -35.43 26.49
C SER A 2 24.82 -33.95 26.33
N SER A 3 25.25 -33.13 27.29
CA SER A 3 25.27 -31.67 27.15
C SER A 3 26.52 -31.22 26.39
N GLY A 4 26.87 -31.96 25.33
CA GLY A 4 28.07 -31.76 24.53
C GLY A 4 27.83 -30.70 23.46
N ASN A 5 28.59 -29.61 23.52
CA ASN A 5 28.73 -28.61 22.47
C ASN A 5 27.39 -28.05 21.92
N LEU A 6 26.70 -27.25 22.73
CA LEU A 6 26.03 -26.07 22.18
C LEU A 6 27.11 -25.19 21.54
N ILE A 7 27.32 -25.39 20.24
CA ILE A 7 28.27 -24.63 19.43
C ILE A 7 27.99 -23.13 19.66
N LEU A 8 29.06 -22.33 19.81
CA LEU A 8 29.02 -20.89 20.04
C LEU A 8 28.51 -20.12 18.81
N ASN A 9 27.26 -20.38 18.43
CA ASN A 9 26.58 -19.74 17.31
C ASN A 9 26.16 -18.33 17.73
N VAL A 10 27.09 -17.40 17.48
CA VAL A 10 26.87 -15.96 17.55
C VAL A 10 25.98 -15.55 16.37
N PRO A 11 24.79 -14.97 16.62
CA PRO A 11 23.85 -14.60 15.58
C PRO A 11 24.37 -13.42 14.77
N THR A 12 24.34 -13.53 13.44
CA THR A 12 24.49 -12.38 12.54
C THR A 12 23.13 -11.69 12.37
N PHE A 13 23.09 -10.38 12.54
CA PHE A 13 21.89 -9.57 12.33
C PHE A 13 21.75 -9.21 10.85
N PRO A 14 20.52 -8.96 10.35
CA PRO A 14 20.34 -8.33 9.05
C PRO A 14 21.04 -6.97 9.00
N GLU A 15 21.61 -6.63 7.84
CA GLU A 15 22.38 -5.40 7.58
C GLU A 15 21.70 -4.13 8.13
N ALA A 16 20.40 -3.97 7.88
CA ALA A 16 19.56 -2.88 8.40
C ALA A 16 19.30 -2.91 9.94
N SER A 17 20.11 -3.66 10.68
CA SER A 17 20.15 -3.73 12.15
C SER A 17 21.55 -4.06 12.69
N GLN A 18 22.59 -4.11 11.85
CA GLN A 18 23.97 -4.06 12.29
C GLN A 18 24.33 -2.62 12.65
N LEU A 19 25.27 -2.42 13.58
CA LEU A 19 25.69 -1.08 13.98
C LEU A 19 26.62 -0.48 12.92
N SER A 20 26.10 0.52 12.22
CA SER A 20 26.84 1.43 11.33
C SER A 20 26.96 2.84 11.92
N GLY A 21 25.99 3.28 12.74
CA GLY A 21 25.91 4.65 13.20
C GLY A 21 24.67 4.93 14.07
N GLN A 22 24.37 6.22 14.26
CA GLN A 22 23.23 6.69 15.06
C GLN A 22 21.87 6.25 14.51
N ASP A 23 21.78 6.08 13.19
CA ASP A 23 20.58 5.67 12.47
C ASP A 23 20.22 4.19 12.69
N THR A 24 21.23 3.33 12.84
CA THR A 24 21.06 1.89 13.11
C THR A 24 21.10 1.53 14.59
N TRP A 25 21.71 2.37 15.45
CA TRP A 25 21.90 2.13 16.88
C TRP A 25 20.70 1.52 17.59
N ARG A 26 19.50 2.09 17.42
CA ARG A 26 18.30 1.61 18.11
C ARG A 26 17.93 0.16 17.72
N ALA A 27 17.95 -0.14 16.42
CA ALA A 27 17.65 -1.48 15.90
C ALA A 27 18.73 -2.50 16.25
N PHE A 28 19.99 -2.06 16.36
CA PHE A 28 21.09 -2.87 16.88
C PHE A 28 20.91 -3.18 18.37
N LYS A 29 20.66 -2.15 19.20
CA LYS A 29 20.46 -2.26 20.64
C LYS A 29 19.35 -3.25 20.97
N ASP A 30 18.17 -3.06 20.36
CA ASP A 30 17.00 -3.92 20.58
C ASP A 30 17.28 -5.40 20.24
N ARG A 31 18.13 -5.67 19.22
CA ARG A 31 18.56 -7.04 18.88
C ARG A 31 19.61 -7.62 19.82
N VAL A 32 20.58 -6.83 20.28
CA VAL A 32 21.56 -7.29 21.28
C VAL A 32 20.84 -7.63 22.59
N ASP A 33 19.98 -6.75 23.09
CA ASP A 33 19.22 -6.97 24.32
C ASP A 33 18.36 -8.25 24.22
N LEU A 34 17.64 -8.44 23.10
CA LEU A 34 16.86 -9.66 22.86
C LEU A 34 17.73 -10.93 22.80
N GLN A 35 18.89 -10.88 22.13
CA GLN A 35 19.78 -12.04 22.00
C GLN A 35 20.52 -12.40 23.28
N VAL A 36 20.86 -11.45 24.15
CA VAL A 36 21.40 -11.80 25.48
C VAL A 36 20.31 -12.30 26.41
N GLN A 37 19.09 -11.74 26.34
CA GLN A 37 17.97 -12.14 27.20
C GLN A 37 17.50 -13.57 26.91
N VAL A 38 17.29 -13.93 25.64
CA VAL A 38 16.87 -15.30 25.26
C VAL A 38 17.95 -16.38 25.53
N ARG A 39 19.15 -15.97 25.92
CA ARG A 39 20.29 -16.85 26.23
C ARG A 39 20.70 -16.83 27.72
N GLY A 40 20.01 -16.08 28.58
CA GLY A 40 20.40 -15.93 29.99
C GLY A 40 21.66 -15.08 30.23
N LEU A 41 22.16 -14.40 29.19
CA LEU A 41 23.45 -13.70 29.20
C LEU A 41 23.38 -12.21 29.56
N LYS A 42 22.20 -11.69 29.94
CA LYS A 42 22.01 -10.25 30.21
C LYS A 42 22.98 -9.70 31.27
N GLY A 43 23.26 -10.49 32.31
CA GLY A 43 24.17 -10.10 33.39
C GLY A 43 25.63 -9.88 33.00
N TYR A 44 26.05 -10.36 31.83
CA TYR A 44 27.39 -10.09 31.26
C TYR A 44 27.40 -8.81 30.39
N LEU A 45 26.23 -8.35 29.93
CA LEU A 45 26.05 -7.11 29.18
C LEU A 45 25.89 -5.90 30.12
N ASP A 46 25.02 -6.02 31.13
CA ASP A 46 24.79 -4.98 32.13
C ASP A 46 25.83 -4.94 33.27
N GLY A 47 26.70 -5.95 33.34
CA GLY A 47 27.82 -6.03 34.30
C GLY A 47 27.45 -6.56 35.68
N SER A 48 26.19 -6.98 35.90
CA SER A 48 25.73 -7.52 37.19
C SER A 48 26.32 -8.89 37.57
N ILE A 49 26.97 -9.60 36.64
CA ILE A 49 27.73 -10.83 36.91
C ILE A 49 29.25 -10.50 36.86
N PRO A 50 29.87 -10.14 38.00
CA PRO A 50 31.28 -9.76 38.04
C PRO A 50 32.20 -10.95 37.76
N LYS A 51 33.43 -10.66 37.32
CA LYS A 51 34.47 -11.67 37.10
C LYS A 51 34.78 -12.42 38.41
N PRO A 52 34.69 -13.75 38.48
CA PRO A 52 34.97 -14.49 39.70
C PRO A 52 36.44 -14.36 40.12
N THR A 53 36.67 -14.03 41.39
CA THR A 53 38.00 -13.94 41.99
C THR A 53 38.53 -15.33 42.31
N SER A 54 39.80 -15.61 42.00
CA SER A 54 40.40 -16.96 42.17
C SER A 54 40.30 -17.52 43.60
N ALA A 55 40.30 -16.65 44.61
CA ALA A 55 40.16 -17.02 46.02
C ALA A 55 38.80 -17.64 46.39
N THR A 56 37.78 -17.52 45.54
CA THR A 56 36.43 -18.06 45.79
C THR A 56 36.30 -19.56 45.46
N TYR A 57 37.23 -20.13 44.68
CA TYR A 57 37.15 -21.51 44.20
C TYR A 57 38.18 -22.43 44.84
N VAL A 58 37.90 -22.83 46.09
CA VAL A 58 38.70 -23.81 46.85
C VAL A 58 38.51 -25.25 46.33
N TYR A 59 37.41 -25.52 45.61
CA TYR A 59 37.13 -26.81 44.98
C TYR A 59 36.68 -26.61 43.52
N PRO A 60 37.08 -27.51 42.59
CA PRO A 60 36.53 -27.53 41.24
C PRO A 60 35.10 -28.08 41.26
N ALA A 61 34.13 -27.24 40.90
CA ALA A 61 32.75 -27.67 40.70
C ALA A 61 32.69 -28.62 39.49
N GLN A 62 32.37 -29.90 39.72
CA GLN A 62 32.33 -30.94 38.68
C GLN A 62 31.08 -30.88 37.80
N THR A 63 30.08 -30.09 38.20
CA THR A 63 28.82 -29.89 37.46
C THR A 63 28.82 -28.50 36.82
N PRO A 64 28.57 -28.36 35.50
CA PRO A 64 28.42 -27.04 34.88
C PRO A 64 27.20 -26.31 35.46
N SER A 65 27.33 -25.00 35.65
CA SER A 65 26.26 -24.15 36.16
C SER A 65 25.23 -23.82 35.08
N SER A 66 23.99 -23.46 35.46
CA SER A 66 23.03 -22.91 34.48
C SER A 66 23.60 -21.65 33.82
N VAL A 67 23.18 -21.35 32.59
CA VAL A 67 23.67 -20.17 31.84
C VAL A 67 23.33 -18.87 32.59
N ASP A 68 22.14 -18.84 33.21
CA ASP A 68 21.61 -17.78 34.07
C ASP A 68 22.25 -17.72 35.48
N SER A 69 23.26 -18.56 35.77
CA SER A 69 23.93 -18.53 37.07
C SER A 69 24.67 -17.21 37.27
N HIS A 70 24.32 -16.49 38.35
CA HIS A 70 25.09 -15.34 38.85
C HIS A 70 26.45 -15.73 39.46
N PHE A 71 26.70 -17.02 39.68
CA PHE A 71 27.95 -17.56 40.22
C PHE A 71 28.56 -18.60 39.26
N PRO A 72 28.99 -18.19 38.05
CA PRO A 72 29.69 -19.06 37.11
C PRO A 72 31.12 -19.35 37.61
N SER A 73 31.68 -20.50 37.24
CA SER A 73 33.12 -20.73 37.41
C SER A 73 33.96 -19.78 36.54
N PRO A 74 35.25 -19.56 36.83
CA PRO A 74 36.08 -18.63 36.04
C PRO A 74 36.13 -18.95 34.54
N GLY A 75 36.10 -20.24 34.16
CA GLY A 75 36.06 -20.66 32.76
C GLY A 75 34.72 -20.38 32.08
N GLU A 76 33.62 -20.70 32.75
CA GLU A 76 32.26 -20.39 32.27
C GLU A 76 32.03 -18.88 32.13
N TRP A 77 32.52 -18.09 33.08
CA TRP A 77 32.43 -16.62 33.02
C TRP A 77 33.14 -16.09 31.76
N ILE A 78 34.37 -16.53 31.50
CA ILE A 78 35.14 -16.12 30.32
C ILE A 78 34.40 -16.52 29.02
N GLN A 79 33.88 -17.75 28.95
CA GLN A 79 33.15 -18.21 27.76
C GLN A 79 31.86 -17.40 27.51
N ARG A 80 31.10 -17.10 28.56
CA ARG A 80 29.82 -16.37 28.49
C ARG A 80 30.04 -14.88 28.21
N GLU A 81 31.00 -14.25 28.87
CA GLU A 81 31.42 -12.86 28.61
C GLU A 81 31.87 -12.70 27.16
N ARG A 82 32.80 -13.55 26.70
CA ARG A 82 33.30 -13.49 25.32
C ARG A 82 32.21 -13.80 24.28
N MET A 83 31.19 -14.59 24.61
CA MET A 83 30.03 -14.75 23.74
C MET A 83 29.25 -13.44 23.56
N VAL A 84 29.04 -12.65 24.62
CA VAL A 84 28.37 -11.34 24.52
C VAL A 84 29.26 -10.32 23.80
N ALA A 85 30.56 -10.29 24.08
CA ALA A 85 31.50 -9.43 23.37
C ALA A 85 31.49 -9.70 21.85
N LEU A 86 31.45 -10.98 21.44
CA LEU A 86 31.31 -11.37 20.03
C LEU A 86 29.94 -11.03 19.43
N ILE A 87 28.84 -11.12 20.18
CA ILE A 87 27.50 -10.68 19.74
C ILE A 87 27.53 -9.19 19.35
N ILE A 88 28.22 -8.35 20.14
CA ILE A 88 28.39 -6.93 19.83
C ILE A 88 29.33 -6.77 18.62
N TYR A 89 30.56 -7.30 18.72
CA TYR A 89 31.64 -7.05 17.76
C TYR A 89 31.30 -7.52 16.33
N LEU A 90 30.74 -8.74 16.17
CA LEU A 90 30.43 -9.32 14.85
C LEU A 90 29.17 -8.71 14.21
N ASN A 91 28.44 -7.84 14.91
CA ASN A 91 27.27 -7.13 14.40
C ASN A 91 27.50 -5.61 14.27
N CYS A 92 28.75 -5.17 14.32
CA CYS A 92 29.15 -3.81 13.94
C CYS A 92 29.80 -3.85 12.54
N THR A 93 29.46 -2.91 11.65
CA THR A 93 29.95 -2.92 10.26
C THR A 93 31.42 -2.52 10.16
N ASP A 94 31.87 -1.62 11.04
CA ASP A 94 33.28 -1.30 11.28
C ASP A 94 33.51 -1.14 12.78
N PRO A 95 33.86 -2.21 13.52
CA PRO A 95 34.12 -2.14 14.95
C PRO A 95 35.23 -1.13 15.29
N VAL A 96 36.26 -1.02 14.44
CA VAL A 96 37.45 -0.21 14.72
C VAL A 96 37.15 1.28 14.52
N GLY A 97 36.50 1.66 13.42
CA GLY A 97 36.02 3.03 13.19
C GLY A 97 34.91 3.47 14.17
N ILE A 98 34.13 2.51 14.68
CA ILE A 98 33.18 2.76 15.79
C ILE A 98 33.92 2.91 17.13
N GLY A 99 35.18 2.51 17.27
CA GLY A 99 35.97 2.64 18.50
C GLY A 99 35.79 1.49 19.49
N ILE A 100 35.46 0.29 19.00
CA ILE A 100 35.36 -0.95 19.79
C ILE A 100 36.71 -1.67 19.77
N GLU A 101 37.33 -1.81 20.94
CA GLU A 101 38.51 -2.65 21.12
C GLU A 101 38.12 -4.13 21.18
N LYS A 102 38.90 -5.00 20.53
CA LYS A 102 38.59 -6.45 20.41
C LYS A 102 38.64 -7.18 21.76
N ASP A 103 39.55 -6.79 22.64
CA ASP A 103 39.82 -7.46 23.91
C ASP A 103 39.03 -6.89 25.09
N ASP A 104 38.22 -5.85 24.86
CA ASP A 104 37.37 -5.26 25.88
C ASP A 104 36.34 -6.25 26.43
N SER A 105 35.83 -5.94 27.64
CA SER A 105 34.69 -6.67 28.17
C SER A 105 33.40 -6.24 27.49
N ALA A 106 32.48 -7.19 27.27
CA ALA A 106 31.14 -6.94 26.76
C ALA A 106 30.45 -5.73 27.43
N HIS A 107 30.61 -5.62 28.75
CA HIS A 107 30.11 -4.51 29.56
C HIS A 107 30.77 -3.16 29.26
N LYS A 108 32.11 -3.08 29.16
CA LYS A 108 32.83 -1.83 28.82
C LYS A 108 32.41 -1.34 27.44
N THR A 109 32.35 -2.24 26.47
CA THR A 109 31.90 -1.94 25.11
C THR A 109 30.44 -1.48 25.09
N TRP A 110 29.54 -2.16 25.81
CA TRP A 110 28.13 -1.77 25.88
C TRP A 110 27.94 -0.40 26.52
N GLN A 111 28.61 -0.10 27.63
CA GLN A 111 28.59 1.23 28.25
C GLN A 111 29.14 2.32 27.31
N TYR A 112 30.21 2.04 26.57
CA TYR A 112 30.75 2.97 25.57
C TYR A 112 29.71 3.26 24.47
N LEU A 113 29.07 2.24 23.90
CA LEU A 113 28.09 2.40 22.83
C LEU A 113 26.82 3.13 23.33
N VAL A 114 26.29 2.76 24.50
CA VAL A 114 25.19 3.48 25.15
C VAL A 114 25.57 4.95 25.36
N LYS A 115 26.75 5.24 25.92
CA LYS A 115 27.22 6.62 26.12
C LYS A 115 27.41 7.40 24.81
N LYS A 116 27.78 6.71 23.72
CA LYS A 116 28.04 7.31 22.40
C LYS A 116 26.76 7.64 21.62
N TYR A 117 25.76 6.76 21.67
CA TYR A 117 24.57 6.83 20.81
C TYR A 117 23.25 7.08 21.57
N GLU A 118 23.22 6.97 22.91
CA GLU A 118 22.12 7.45 23.77
C GLU A 118 22.45 8.76 24.48
N ALA A 119 23.60 9.38 24.17
CA ALA A 119 23.78 10.81 24.34
C ALA A 119 22.70 11.53 23.52
N ARG A 120 21.63 11.97 24.19
CA ARG A 120 20.53 12.71 23.57
C ARG A 120 21.04 14.04 23.03
N ASP A 121 21.38 14.05 21.76
CA ASP A 121 21.53 15.28 21.01
C ASP A 121 20.12 15.84 20.73
N GLU A 122 19.67 16.70 21.63
CA GLU A 122 18.37 17.37 21.54
C GLU A 122 18.29 18.26 20.30
N GLN A 123 19.42 18.71 19.75
CA GLN A 123 19.49 19.47 18.51
C GLN A 123 19.23 18.57 17.28
N TRP A 124 19.80 17.36 17.19
CA TRP A 124 19.43 16.40 16.13
C TRP A 124 17.96 15.97 16.22
N ILE A 125 17.43 15.74 17.42
CA ILE A 125 16.00 15.43 17.63
C ILE A 125 15.13 16.61 17.15
N HIS A 126 15.46 17.84 17.55
CA HIS A 126 14.75 19.05 17.15
C HIS A 126 14.81 19.30 15.63
N LEU A 127 15.96 19.08 15.00
CA LEU A 127 16.12 19.18 13.55
C LEU A 127 15.27 18.13 12.81
N ALA A 128 15.21 16.89 13.29
CA ALA A 128 14.39 15.84 12.68
C ALA A 128 12.88 16.08 12.84
N ASP A 129 12.43 16.54 14.00
CA ASP A 129 11.02 16.93 14.25
C ASP A 129 10.63 18.15 13.42
N THR A 130 11.52 19.14 13.33
CA THR A 130 11.34 20.32 12.46
C THR A 130 11.24 19.92 10.99
N ALA A 131 12.11 19.02 10.50
CA ALA A 131 12.06 18.51 9.13
C ALA A 131 10.75 17.73 8.84
N LEU A 132 10.28 16.94 9.80
CA LEU A 132 8.99 16.23 9.72
C LEU A 132 7.80 17.20 9.63
N ARG A 133 7.80 18.29 10.41
CA ARG A 133 6.72 19.32 10.40
C ARG A 133 6.78 20.28 9.22
N ALA A 134 7.99 20.56 8.72
CA ALA A 134 8.23 21.44 7.59
C ALA A 134 7.93 20.79 6.23
N GLN A 135 7.99 19.46 6.13
CA GLN A 135 7.67 18.73 4.90
C GLN A 135 6.23 19.01 4.43
N LYS A 136 6.10 19.56 3.21
CA LYS A 136 4.82 19.82 2.55
C LYS A 136 4.62 18.94 1.32
N TYR A 137 3.36 18.62 1.03
CA TYR A 137 2.93 17.98 -0.20
C TYR A 137 2.86 19.00 -1.34
N ASN A 138 3.34 18.62 -2.53
CA ASN A 138 3.23 19.42 -3.74
C ASN A 138 2.60 18.59 -4.89
N PRO A 139 1.30 18.76 -5.18
CA PRO A 139 0.61 17.99 -6.21
C PRO A 139 1.11 18.25 -7.65
N LYS A 140 2.03 19.20 -7.86
CA LYS A 140 2.67 19.46 -9.16
C LYS A 140 3.96 18.67 -9.39
N THR A 141 4.55 18.07 -8.35
CA THR A 141 5.90 17.49 -8.43
C THR A 141 6.07 16.13 -7.77
N THR A 142 5.09 15.66 -7.00
CA THR A 142 5.14 14.37 -6.28
C THR A 142 3.76 13.73 -6.21
N THR A 143 3.68 12.41 -6.29
CA THR A 143 2.43 11.67 -6.05
C THR A 143 2.10 11.61 -4.55
N MET A 144 0.89 11.15 -4.20
CA MET A 144 0.50 11.00 -2.79
C MET A 144 1.27 9.84 -2.11
N GLU A 145 1.55 8.77 -2.86
CA GLU A 145 2.34 7.60 -2.41
C GLU A 145 3.79 7.99 -2.10
N GLU A 146 4.39 8.85 -2.94
CA GLU A 146 5.74 9.39 -2.70
C GLU A 146 5.78 10.27 -1.45
N HIS A 147 4.75 11.11 -1.25
CA HIS A 147 4.64 11.96 -0.06
C HIS A 147 4.43 11.11 1.21
N GLU A 148 3.53 10.14 1.19
CA GLU A 148 3.33 9.19 2.29
C GLU A 148 4.65 8.47 2.67
N LYS A 149 5.35 7.93 1.67
CA LYS A 149 6.65 7.28 1.84
C LYS A 149 7.68 8.23 2.47
N LYS A 150 7.72 9.49 2.03
CA LYS A 150 8.62 10.51 2.60
C LYS A 150 8.24 10.87 4.04
N MET A 151 6.96 11.04 4.35
CA MET A 151 6.47 11.31 5.72
C MET A 151 6.79 10.16 6.68
N LYS A 152 6.55 8.90 6.26
CA LYS A 152 6.87 7.71 7.06
C LYS A 152 8.38 7.55 7.27
N ASN A 153 9.21 7.87 6.28
CA ASN A 153 10.67 7.88 6.43
C ASN A 153 11.15 8.95 7.41
N LEU A 154 10.60 10.17 7.36
CA LEU A 154 10.93 11.25 8.31
C LEU A 154 10.54 10.88 9.75
N LEU A 155 9.36 10.28 9.94
CA LEU A 155 8.93 9.77 11.24
C LEU A 155 9.89 8.69 11.78
N LYS A 156 10.31 7.74 10.92
CA LYS A 156 11.30 6.71 11.29
C LYS A 156 12.63 7.33 11.74
N THR A 157 13.14 8.34 11.02
CA THR A 157 14.37 9.05 11.41
C THR A 157 14.23 9.70 12.78
N LEU A 158 13.10 10.37 13.06
CA LEU A 158 12.81 10.97 14.36
C LEU A 158 12.77 9.92 15.49
N HIS A 159 12.12 8.78 15.26
CA HIS A 159 12.05 7.68 16.24
C HIS A 159 13.41 7.01 16.47
N ASN A 160 14.25 6.88 15.45
CA ASN A 160 15.61 6.32 15.58
C ASN A 160 16.51 7.24 16.42
N LEU A 161 16.36 8.56 16.30
CA LEU A 161 17.01 9.56 17.17
C LEU A 161 16.42 9.64 18.59
N GLY A 162 15.40 8.83 18.91
CA GLY A 162 14.75 8.82 20.23
C GLY A 162 13.71 9.93 20.44
N GLY A 163 13.34 10.66 19.38
CA GLY A 163 12.28 11.65 19.41
C GLY A 163 10.89 11.05 19.59
N LEU A 164 10.00 11.79 20.24
CA LEU A 164 8.64 11.35 20.58
C LEU A 164 7.62 11.97 19.63
N CYS A 165 7.01 11.14 18.79
CA CYS A 165 5.85 11.49 17.98
C CYS A 165 4.92 10.27 17.91
N ASN A 166 3.74 10.38 18.53
CA ASN A 166 2.72 9.32 18.49
C ASN A 166 1.85 9.44 17.22
N ASP A 167 1.06 8.42 16.93
CA ASP A 167 0.31 8.37 15.66
C ASP A 167 -0.72 9.50 15.51
N TYR A 168 -1.34 9.96 16.60
CA TYR A 168 -2.24 11.12 16.60
C TYR A 168 -1.49 12.44 16.31
N GLN A 169 -0.29 12.63 16.86
CA GLN A 169 0.57 13.76 16.53
C GLN A 169 1.00 13.69 15.05
N PHE A 170 1.40 12.52 14.56
CA PHE A 170 1.77 12.30 13.17
C PHE A 170 0.58 12.57 12.22
N ARG A 171 -0.64 12.12 12.56
CA ARG A 171 -1.90 12.43 11.87
C ARG A 171 -2.08 13.93 11.68
N LEU A 172 -1.93 14.72 12.74
CA LEU A 172 -2.05 16.19 12.68
C LEU A 172 -0.93 16.82 11.83
N ILE A 173 0.28 16.26 11.86
CA ILE A 173 1.39 16.72 10.99
C ILE A 173 1.11 16.40 9.52
N VAL A 174 0.52 15.24 9.19
CA VAL A 174 0.13 14.88 7.82
C VAL A 174 -0.98 15.79 7.31
N ILE A 175 -1.99 16.10 8.13
CA ILE A 175 -3.01 17.12 7.81
C ILE A 175 -2.34 18.48 7.53
N ALA A 176 -1.44 18.93 8.40
CA ALA A 176 -0.68 20.18 8.25
C ALA A 176 0.38 20.15 7.14
N SER A 177 0.65 19.00 6.49
CA SER A 177 1.56 18.89 5.35
C SER A 177 0.90 19.23 4.02
N MET A 178 -0.43 19.27 3.96
CA MET A 178 -1.18 19.57 2.74
C MET A 178 -1.04 21.05 2.31
N PRO A 179 -1.17 21.36 1.01
CA PRO A 179 -1.09 22.74 0.52
C PRO A 179 -2.33 23.55 0.90
N GLU A 180 -2.18 24.87 1.01
CA GLU A 180 -3.26 25.81 1.38
C GLU A 180 -4.48 25.72 0.43
N SER A 181 -4.27 25.34 -0.84
CA SER A 181 -5.36 25.10 -1.81
C SER A 181 -6.22 23.86 -1.52
N TRP A 182 -5.83 23.03 -0.55
CA TRP A 182 -6.58 21.84 -0.09
C TRP A 182 -7.24 22.06 1.30
N LYS A 183 -7.12 23.28 1.87
CA LYS A 183 -7.55 23.63 3.23
C LYS A 183 -8.99 23.23 3.56
N ASP A 184 -9.94 23.51 2.66
CA ASP A 184 -11.36 23.24 2.89
C ASP A 184 -11.69 21.74 2.96
N TYR A 185 -10.90 20.91 2.29
CA TYR A 185 -11.04 19.45 2.27
C TYR A 185 -10.46 18.83 3.55
N ILE A 186 -9.35 19.38 4.07
CA ILE A 186 -8.67 18.87 5.26
C ILE A 186 -9.27 19.32 6.60
N LEU A 187 -10.29 20.21 6.59
CA LEU A 187 -10.99 20.61 7.81
C LEU A 187 -11.70 19.44 8.51
N ASN A 188 -12.20 18.46 7.74
CA ASN A 188 -13.06 17.38 8.23
C ASN A 188 -12.54 15.98 7.84
N VAL A 189 -11.22 15.77 7.90
CA VAL A 189 -10.65 14.44 7.60
C VAL A 189 -11.15 13.41 8.63
N PRO A 190 -11.76 12.28 8.21
CA PRO A 190 -12.28 11.26 9.11
C PRO A 190 -11.18 10.50 9.86
N GLY A 191 -11.60 9.63 10.79
CA GLY A 191 -10.71 8.75 11.54
C GLY A 191 -9.83 9.46 12.58
N ILE A 192 -9.08 8.66 13.34
CA ILE A 192 -8.23 9.13 14.45
C ILE A 192 -6.76 8.73 14.30
N PHE A 193 -6.42 7.90 13.31
CA PHE A 193 -5.07 7.44 13.02
C PHE A 193 -4.49 8.11 11.76
N SER A 194 -3.17 8.03 11.59
CA SER A 194 -2.48 8.54 10.40
C SER A 194 -2.85 7.76 9.13
N THR A 195 -3.15 6.47 9.26
CA THR A 195 -3.68 5.61 8.19
C THR A 195 -4.94 6.18 7.56
N ASP A 196 -5.87 6.63 8.39
CA ASP A 196 -7.19 7.11 7.97
C ASP A 196 -7.06 8.38 7.13
N VAL A 197 -6.12 9.26 7.52
CA VAL A 197 -5.76 10.47 6.77
C VAL A 197 -5.10 10.12 5.43
N PHE A 198 -4.15 9.18 5.38
CA PHE A 198 -3.54 8.79 4.10
C PHE A 198 -4.57 8.18 3.16
N THR A 199 -5.45 7.28 3.63
CA THR A 199 -6.56 6.73 2.83
C THR A 199 -7.47 7.84 2.28
N TYR A 200 -7.88 8.79 3.12
CA TYR A 200 -8.67 9.95 2.68
C TYR A 200 -7.94 10.81 1.62
N LEU A 201 -6.65 11.11 1.84
CA LEU A 201 -5.85 11.93 0.93
C LEU A 201 -5.56 11.24 -0.40
N HIS A 202 -5.43 9.90 -0.43
CA HIS A 202 -5.35 9.12 -1.67
C HIS A 202 -6.64 9.21 -2.48
N HIS A 203 -7.80 9.06 -1.85
CA HIS A 203 -9.08 9.24 -2.52
C HIS A 203 -9.27 10.67 -3.06
N LEU A 204 -8.90 11.68 -2.27
CA LEU A 204 -8.91 13.09 -2.70
C LEU A 204 -7.95 13.36 -3.87
N TYR A 205 -6.75 12.77 -3.86
CA TYR A 205 -5.78 12.87 -4.95
C TYR A 205 -6.33 12.26 -6.24
N LEU A 206 -6.87 11.04 -6.19
CA LEU A 206 -7.48 10.37 -7.35
C LEU A 206 -8.69 11.15 -7.91
N ASP A 207 -9.55 11.67 -7.03
CA ASP A 207 -10.70 12.53 -7.38
C ASP A 207 -10.30 13.88 -8.02
N LYS A 208 -9.10 14.41 -7.70
CA LYS A 208 -8.57 15.62 -8.33
C LYS A 208 -7.82 15.33 -9.64
N VAL A 209 -7.04 14.26 -9.71
CA VAL A 209 -6.30 13.87 -10.93
C VAL A 209 -7.26 13.34 -12.00
N GLY A 210 -8.25 12.52 -11.64
CA GLY A 210 -9.26 12.00 -12.56
C GLY A 210 -10.03 13.11 -13.27
N ARG A 211 -10.55 14.10 -12.51
CA ARG A 211 -11.22 15.27 -13.11
C ARG A 211 -10.30 16.12 -13.98
N HIS A 212 -8.99 16.16 -13.72
CA HIS A 212 -8.04 16.82 -14.63
C HIS A 212 -7.83 16.04 -15.94
N ALA A 213 -7.82 14.71 -15.89
CA ALA A 213 -7.77 13.88 -17.10
C ALA A 213 -9.05 14.07 -17.95
N GLU A 214 -10.23 13.89 -17.35
CA GLU A 214 -11.53 14.06 -18.03
C GLU A 214 -11.70 15.48 -18.60
N SER A 215 -11.38 16.52 -17.82
CA SER A 215 -11.43 17.93 -18.27
C SER A 215 -10.50 18.22 -19.45
N THR A 216 -9.32 17.57 -19.50
CA THR A 216 -8.39 17.73 -20.63
C THR A 216 -8.88 16.97 -21.86
N ASP A 217 -9.43 15.77 -21.66
CA ASP A 217 -9.93 14.91 -22.73
C ASP A 217 -11.20 15.50 -23.38
N ASP A 218 -12.11 16.08 -22.59
CA ASP A 218 -13.28 16.81 -23.10
C ASP A 218 -12.90 18.14 -23.78
N TYR A 219 -11.91 18.88 -23.24
CA TYR A 219 -11.35 20.05 -23.93
C TYR A 219 -10.70 19.70 -25.28
N ILE A 220 -10.09 18.52 -25.39
CA ILE A 220 -9.56 17.98 -26.66
C ILE A 220 -10.71 17.59 -27.60
N LYS A 221 -11.76 16.92 -27.11
CA LYS A 221 -12.97 16.58 -27.90
C LYS A 221 -13.64 17.86 -28.45
N ASP A 222 -13.82 18.89 -27.63
CA ASP A 222 -14.38 20.17 -28.03
C ASP A 222 -13.50 20.87 -29.08
N LYS A 223 -12.18 20.87 -28.92
CA LYS A 223 -11.25 21.40 -29.93
C LYS A 223 -11.27 20.62 -31.24
N VAL A 224 -11.36 19.29 -31.19
CA VAL A 224 -11.49 18.43 -32.38
C VAL A 224 -12.84 18.68 -33.06
N ALA A 225 -13.94 18.78 -32.31
CA ALA A 225 -15.26 19.10 -32.84
C ALA A 225 -15.29 20.50 -33.49
N ALA A 226 -14.66 21.50 -32.86
CA ALA A 226 -14.53 22.85 -33.41
C ALA A 226 -13.69 22.88 -34.69
N LEU A 227 -12.56 22.15 -34.75
CA LEU A 227 -11.73 22.02 -35.95
C LEU A 227 -12.47 21.29 -37.08
N VAL A 228 -13.20 20.21 -36.78
CA VAL A 228 -14.05 19.51 -37.75
C VAL A 228 -15.15 20.43 -38.27
N ALA A 229 -15.83 21.19 -37.41
CA ALA A 229 -16.84 22.17 -37.82
C ALA A 229 -16.24 23.29 -38.68
N GLN A 230 -15.06 23.80 -38.34
CA GLN A 230 -14.33 24.81 -39.13
C GLN A 230 -13.91 24.25 -40.49
N HIS A 231 -13.48 22.99 -40.56
CA HIS A 231 -13.07 22.35 -41.81
C HIS A 231 -14.26 21.99 -42.72
N LEU A 232 -15.42 21.65 -42.15
CA LEU A 232 -16.68 21.52 -42.88
C LEU A 232 -17.18 22.87 -43.39
N ALA A 233 -16.99 23.95 -42.64
CA ALA A 233 -17.33 25.31 -43.07
C ALA A 233 -16.40 25.83 -44.19
N SER A 234 -15.10 25.52 -44.16
CA SER A 234 -14.15 25.96 -45.20
C SER A 234 -14.31 25.21 -46.53
N LEU A 235 -14.89 24.01 -46.51
CA LEU A 235 -15.33 23.27 -47.70
C LEU A 235 -16.69 23.75 -48.25
N GLY A 236 -17.29 24.78 -47.65
CA GLY A 236 -18.72 25.13 -47.77
C GLY A 236 -19.14 26.16 -48.82
N THR A 237 -18.43 26.33 -49.95
CA THR A 237 -18.87 27.21 -51.05
C THR A 237 -19.91 26.54 -51.97
N GLY A 238 -21.14 26.32 -51.47
CA GLY A 238 -22.23 25.82 -52.33
C GLY A 238 -23.58 25.55 -51.68
N THR A 239 -24.54 26.47 -51.89
CA THR A 239 -26.01 26.26 -51.80
C THR A 239 -26.65 25.94 -50.43
N THR A 240 -27.34 26.97 -49.91
CA THR A 240 -28.50 26.96 -48.99
C THR A 240 -29.10 25.62 -48.52
N ALA A 241 -29.14 25.41 -47.20
CA ALA A 241 -30.36 25.02 -46.46
C ALA A 241 -30.21 25.23 -44.95
N ALA A 242 -31.03 26.09 -44.34
CA ALA A 242 -31.12 26.18 -42.88
C ALA A 242 -31.83 24.93 -42.33
N SER A 243 -31.18 24.17 -41.44
CA SER A 243 -31.76 22.95 -40.87
C SER A 243 -32.69 23.25 -39.69
N VAL A 244 -33.86 23.81 -39.98
CA VAL A 244 -35.03 23.72 -39.09
C VAL A 244 -35.27 22.26 -38.71
N LYS A 245 -35.72 21.99 -37.47
CA LYS A 245 -36.07 20.64 -37.00
C LYS A 245 -37.07 20.01 -37.97
N ARG A 246 -36.63 19.02 -38.76
CA ARG A 246 -37.47 18.35 -39.75
C ARG A 246 -38.42 17.38 -39.06
N GLU A 247 -39.68 17.76 -38.96
CA GLU A 247 -40.76 16.84 -38.61
C GLU A 247 -40.76 15.66 -39.59
N CYS A 248 -40.80 14.43 -39.07
CA CYS A 248 -40.79 13.24 -39.91
C CYS A 248 -42.23 12.95 -40.38
N PRO A 249 -42.53 13.02 -41.69
CA PRO A 249 -43.90 12.80 -42.18
C PRO A 249 -44.38 11.38 -41.84
N ILE A 250 -45.65 11.28 -41.46
CA ILE A 250 -46.31 10.04 -41.03
C ILE A 250 -47.15 9.50 -42.18
N CYS A 251 -47.08 8.19 -42.41
CA CYS A 251 -47.81 7.52 -43.48
C CYS A 251 -49.16 7.01 -42.96
N ILE A 252 -50.25 7.49 -43.57
CA ILE A 252 -51.62 7.16 -43.20
C ILE A 252 -52.14 5.82 -43.75
N ASN A 253 -51.35 5.11 -44.58
CA ASN A 253 -51.75 3.77 -45.05
C ASN A 253 -51.78 2.80 -43.84
N PRO A 254 -52.94 2.18 -43.53
CA PRO A 254 -53.07 1.30 -42.36
C PRO A 254 -52.17 0.06 -42.45
N VAL A 255 -51.90 -0.43 -43.67
CA VAL A 255 -51.08 -1.61 -44.00
C VAL A 255 -49.58 -1.28 -44.14
N CYS A 256 -49.17 -0.02 -43.89
CA CYS A 256 -47.76 0.35 -43.96
C CYS A 256 -46.96 -0.21 -42.75
N PRO A 257 -45.89 -1.00 -42.97
CA PRO A 257 -45.08 -1.57 -41.89
C PRO A 257 -44.18 -0.54 -41.18
N THR A 258 -43.95 0.62 -41.81
CA THR A 258 -43.04 1.67 -41.32
C THR A 258 -43.71 3.03 -41.41
N LYS A 259 -44.70 3.30 -40.55
CA LYS A 259 -45.59 4.49 -40.63
C LYS A 259 -44.92 5.87 -40.47
N VAL A 260 -43.59 5.97 -40.49
CA VAL A 260 -42.82 7.22 -40.32
C VAL A 260 -41.88 7.47 -41.51
N ARG A 261 -41.40 8.72 -41.61
CA ARG A 261 -40.46 9.22 -42.63
C ARG A 261 -40.98 9.24 -44.08
N HIS A 262 -42.27 9.01 -44.33
CA HIS A 262 -42.88 9.14 -45.66
C HIS A 262 -44.40 9.37 -45.61
N THR A 263 -44.98 9.87 -46.71
CA THR A 263 -46.44 10.01 -46.90
C THR A 263 -47.02 8.81 -47.66
N ILE A 264 -48.36 8.69 -47.70
CA ILE A 264 -49.05 7.59 -48.41
C ILE A 264 -48.68 7.50 -49.90
N ASP A 265 -48.43 8.63 -50.55
CA ASP A 265 -48.07 8.74 -51.97
C ASP A 265 -46.72 8.07 -52.28
N ARG A 266 -45.82 8.03 -51.28
CA ARG A 266 -44.50 7.42 -51.36
C ARG A 266 -44.45 6.05 -50.67
N CYS A 267 -45.60 5.52 -50.25
CA CYS A 267 -45.69 4.24 -49.57
C CYS A 267 -45.62 3.06 -50.55
N TRP A 268 -44.73 2.11 -50.26
CA TRP A 268 -44.52 0.89 -51.05
C TRP A 268 -45.43 -0.28 -50.65
N ALA A 269 -46.10 -0.20 -49.50
CA ALA A 269 -47.08 -1.20 -49.06
C ALA A 269 -48.35 -1.17 -49.91
N LYS A 270 -49.12 -2.26 -49.87
CA LYS A 270 -50.39 -2.39 -50.60
C LYS A 270 -51.35 -1.25 -50.28
N GLY A 271 -51.97 -0.65 -51.31
CA GLY A 271 -52.79 0.56 -51.21
C GLY A 271 -52.00 1.86 -51.02
N GLY A 272 -50.68 1.86 -51.22
CA GLY A 272 -49.83 3.06 -51.23
C GLY A 272 -49.60 3.60 -52.65
N GLY A 273 -49.40 4.91 -52.80
CA GLY A 273 -49.19 5.56 -54.10
C GLY A 273 -47.92 5.15 -54.84
N ALA A 274 -47.02 4.41 -54.18
CA ALA A 274 -45.82 3.83 -54.76
C ALA A 274 -45.82 2.28 -54.68
N GLU A 275 -46.98 1.64 -54.56
CA GLU A 275 -47.12 0.17 -54.62
C GLU A 275 -46.37 -0.42 -55.84
N GLY A 276 -45.76 -1.59 -55.66
CA GLY A 276 -44.92 -2.25 -56.67
C GLY A 276 -43.53 -1.62 -56.88
N LYS A 277 -43.38 -0.30 -56.70
CA LYS A 277 -42.12 0.47 -56.97
C LYS A 277 -41.06 0.34 -55.88
N ALA A 278 -41.21 -0.60 -54.94
CA ALA A 278 -40.28 -0.81 -53.84
C ALA A 278 -38.88 -1.30 -54.32
N PRO A 279 -37.79 -0.94 -53.63
CA PRO A 279 -36.48 -1.54 -53.88
C PRO A 279 -36.46 -3.00 -53.43
N LYS A 280 -35.55 -3.81 -54.01
CA LYS A 280 -35.46 -5.25 -53.74
C LYS A 280 -35.32 -5.55 -52.24
N SER A 281 -34.41 -4.86 -51.56
CA SER A 281 -34.15 -4.99 -50.11
C SER A 281 -35.32 -4.60 -49.19
N TRP A 282 -36.36 -3.94 -49.70
CA TRP A 282 -37.61 -3.72 -48.96
C TRP A 282 -38.62 -4.84 -49.24
N ARG A 283 -38.71 -5.33 -50.49
CA ARG A 283 -39.51 -6.53 -50.83
C ARG A 283 -38.99 -7.78 -50.11
N ASP A 284 -37.67 -7.93 -49.97
CA ASP A 284 -37.06 -9.04 -49.25
C ASP A 284 -37.37 -9.01 -47.73
N LYS A 285 -37.79 -7.85 -47.18
CA LYS A 285 -38.11 -7.66 -45.75
C LYS A 285 -39.61 -7.60 -45.43
N HIS A 286 -40.44 -7.14 -46.38
CA HIS A 286 -41.86 -6.87 -46.16
C HIS A 286 -42.77 -7.49 -47.23
N GLY A 287 -42.22 -8.18 -48.22
CA GLY A 287 -42.98 -8.93 -49.23
C GLY A 287 -43.38 -10.31 -48.70
N THR A 288 -44.65 -10.48 -48.36
CA THR A 288 -45.19 -11.77 -47.93
C THR A 288 -45.07 -12.81 -49.06
N LYS A 289 -44.19 -13.80 -48.90
CA LYS A 289 -44.21 -15.00 -49.75
C LYS A 289 -45.48 -15.78 -49.47
N ALA A 290 -46.29 -16.02 -50.49
CA ALA A 290 -47.45 -16.91 -50.39
C ALA A 290 -47.08 -18.31 -50.90
N ALA A 291 -47.11 -19.32 -50.02
CA ALA A 291 -47.49 -20.72 -50.34
C ALA A 291 -47.42 -21.65 -49.11
N ALA A 292 -48.34 -22.62 -49.10
CA ALA A 292 -48.29 -23.94 -48.47
C ALA A 292 -48.23 -24.09 -46.93
N SER A 293 -49.02 -25.05 -46.45
CA SER A 293 -49.12 -25.49 -45.05
C SER A 293 -48.24 -26.70 -44.76
N SER A 294 -47.70 -26.82 -43.54
CA SER A 294 -47.70 -28.09 -42.80
C SER A 294 -47.41 -27.92 -41.29
N THR A 295 -48.26 -28.56 -40.48
CA THR A 295 -48.11 -29.10 -39.12
C THR A 295 -46.98 -28.65 -38.16
N SER A 296 -47.44 -28.23 -36.98
CA SER A 296 -46.98 -28.41 -35.57
C SER A 296 -45.94 -29.53 -35.26
N PRO A 297 -45.27 -29.55 -34.07
CA PRO A 297 -45.63 -28.85 -32.82
C PRO A 297 -44.52 -28.12 -32.04
N ILE A 298 -44.94 -27.53 -30.91
CA ILE A 298 -44.14 -26.95 -29.82
C ILE A 298 -43.53 -28.08 -28.96
N ASP A 299 -42.39 -27.83 -28.33
CA ASP A 299 -41.96 -28.60 -27.15
C ASP A 299 -41.38 -27.69 -26.05
N VAL A 300 -41.32 -28.19 -24.81
CA VAL A 300 -41.29 -27.38 -23.57
C VAL A 300 -39.92 -27.38 -22.88
N TYR A 301 -39.48 -26.21 -22.44
CA TYR A 301 -38.25 -26.08 -21.63
C TYR A 301 -38.52 -26.35 -20.15
N VAL A 302 -38.05 -27.50 -19.65
CA VAL A 302 -38.12 -27.90 -18.24
C VAL A 302 -36.83 -27.51 -17.50
N GLY A 303 -36.96 -26.97 -16.29
CA GLY A 303 -35.83 -26.49 -15.49
C GLY A 303 -35.01 -27.59 -14.82
N SER A 304 -33.79 -27.24 -14.38
CA SER A 304 -32.90 -28.09 -13.58
C SER A 304 -32.74 -27.52 -12.17
N SER A 305 -32.67 -28.40 -11.15
CA SER A 305 -32.79 -28.04 -9.74
C SER A 305 -31.45 -28.09 -8.98
N TYR A 306 -31.28 -27.19 -8.03
CA TYR A 306 -30.26 -27.29 -6.98
C TYR A 306 -30.60 -28.42 -5.99
N SER A 307 -29.57 -29.06 -5.43
CA SER A 307 -29.74 -30.04 -4.35
C SER A 307 -28.50 -30.09 -3.43
N PRO A 308 -28.61 -29.62 -2.18
CA PRO A 308 -27.59 -29.81 -1.15
C PRO A 308 -27.91 -31.03 -0.27
N LYS A 309 -26.87 -31.75 0.17
CA LYS A 309 -26.99 -32.78 1.24
C LYS A 309 -26.34 -32.28 2.53
N GLY A 310 -27.02 -32.49 3.65
CA GLY A 310 -26.42 -32.52 4.99
C GLY A 310 -25.98 -33.96 5.36
N SER A 311 -25.80 -34.34 6.63
CA SER A 311 -25.72 -33.58 7.90
C SER A 311 -25.60 -34.57 9.07
N GLU A 312 -24.69 -34.34 10.03
CA GLU A 312 -24.60 -34.98 11.37
C GLU A 312 -23.54 -34.14 12.16
N SER A 313 -23.67 -33.70 13.42
CA SER A 313 -24.15 -34.28 14.71
C SER A 313 -23.33 -35.52 15.14
N GLU A 314 -22.70 -35.61 16.32
CA GLU A 314 -22.60 -34.71 17.51
C GLU A 314 -21.29 -35.05 18.30
N MET A 315 -20.96 -34.73 19.57
CA MET A 315 -21.67 -34.24 20.76
C MET A 315 -20.68 -33.55 21.76
N MET A 316 -21.18 -32.91 22.83
CA MET A 316 -20.46 -32.27 23.96
C MET A 316 -21.42 -32.15 25.17
N PRO A 317 -20.99 -31.89 26.43
CA PRO A 317 -19.64 -31.92 27.02
C PRO A 317 -19.55 -32.77 28.33
N PHE A 318 -18.39 -32.74 29.00
CA PHE A 318 -18.26 -32.71 30.47
C PHE A 318 -17.02 -31.87 30.84
#